data_AF-A0A2K1YFR1-F1
#
_entry.id   AF-A0A2K1YFR1-F1
#
_cell.length_a   1.000
_cell.length_b   1.000
_cell.length_c   1.000
_cell.angle_alpha   90.00
_cell.angle_beta   90.00
_cell.angle_gamma   90.00
#
_symmetry.space_group_name_H-M   'P 1'
#
loop_
_entity.id
_entity.type
_entity.pdbx_description
1 polymer ?
#
loop_
_entity_poly.entity_id
_entity_poly.type
_entity_poly.pdbx_seq_one_letter_code
_entity_poly.pdbx_strand_id
1 'polypeptide(L)'
;MTESYYDLLGSCLKSKEKAKEAIFYSYTSHINGFAATLEDDEVDQLSNRPEVVSVFPNEVNQLHTTRSWEFLGLERNGQIPADSIWLKARFGEDVIIGNLDTGNLTCV
;
A
#
# COMPACT_ATOMS: atom_id res chain seq x y z
N MET A 1 17.43 3.29 11.63
CA MET A 1 16.06 3.60 11.20
C MET A 1 15.02 2.84 12.02
N THR A 2 15.15 1.52 12.20
CA THR A 2 14.26 0.76 13.10
C THR A 2 14.37 1.23 14.56
N GLU A 3 15.57 1.50 15.05
CA GLU A 3 15.77 2.04 16.41
C GLU A 3 15.05 3.38 16.63
N SER A 4 15.07 4.28 15.65
CA SER A 4 14.34 5.55 15.74
C SER A 4 12.83 5.38 15.76
N TYR A 5 12.29 4.31 15.15
CA TYR A 5 10.87 3.99 15.27
C TYR A 5 10.51 3.50 16.68
N TYR A 6 11.38 2.69 17.28
CA TYR A 6 11.21 2.25 18.68
C TYR A 6 11.33 3.42 19.66
N ASP A 7 12.20 4.39 19.39
CA ASP A 7 12.33 5.58 20.22
C ASP A 7 11.11 6.50 20.07
N LEU A 8 10.63 6.73 18.84
CA LEU A 8 9.45 7.54 18.57
C LEU A 8 8.20 6.94 19.23
N LEU A 9 7.90 5.67 18.93
CA LEU A 9 6.73 5.01 19.48
C LEU A 9 6.88 4.74 20.98
N GLY A 10 8.08 4.39 21.43
CA GLY A 10 8.37 4.17 22.86
C GLY A 10 8.19 5.43 23.69
N SER A 11 8.39 6.62 23.11
CA SER A 11 8.07 7.89 23.79
C SER A 11 6.58 8.08 24.03
N CYS A 12 5.72 7.57 23.14
CA CYS A 12 4.26 7.60 23.27
C CYS A 12 3.78 6.52 24.25
N LEU A 13 4.28 5.30 24.10
CA LEU A 13 3.92 4.13 24.92
C LEU A 13 4.59 4.10 26.31
N LYS A 14 5.51 5.04 26.57
CA LYS A 14 6.36 5.12 27.77
C LYS A 14 7.19 3.84 28.03
N SER A 15 7.40 3.02 27.00
CA SER A 15 8.23 1.81 27.04
C SER A 15 8.72 1.46 25.65
N LYS A 16 10.03 1.28 25.52
CA LYS A 16 10.66 0.87 24.26
C LYS A 16 10.38 -0.60 23.96
N GLU A 17 10.21 -1.43 24.99
CA GLU A 17 9.82 -2.83 24.89
C GLU A 17 8.41 -2.96 24.29
N LYS A 18 7.45 -2.19 24.81
CA LYS A 18 6.10 -2.13 24.22
C LYS A 18 6.12 -1.69 22.76
N ALA A 19 6.95 -0.72 22.42
CA ALA A 19 7.09 -0.28 21.03
C ALA A 19 7.65 -1.38 20.11
N LYS A 20 8.59 -2.19 20.60
CA LYS A 20 9.10 -3.35 19.87
C LYS A 20 8.05 -4.45 19.67
N GLU A 21 7.18 -4.66 20.64
CA GLU A 21 6.08 -5.63 20.56
C GLU A 21 4.96 -5.14 19.63
N ALA A 22 4.65 -3.84 19.67
CA ALA A 22 3.59 -3.23 18.86
C ALA A 22 3.95 -3.17 17.37
N ILE A 23 5.20 -2.85 17.02
CA ILE A 23 5.64 -2.74 15.63
C ILE A 23 5.84 -4.13 15.02
N PHE A 24 4.95 -4.51 14.10
CA PHE A 24 5.04 -5.78 13.38
C PHE A 24 5.64 -5.66 11.98
N TYR A 25 5.79 -4.44 11.45
CA TYR A 25 6.45 -4.21 10.16
C TYR A 25 7.15 -2.86 10.09
N SER A 26 8.29 -2.79 9.39
CA SER A 26 9.04 -1.54 9.17
C SER A 26 9.32 -1.33 7.70
N TYR A 27 8.88 -0.19 7.18
CA TYR A 27 9.20 0.29 5.84
C TYR A 27 10.48 1.14 5.92
N THR A 28 11.52 0.73 5.19
CA THR A 28 12.84 1.38 5.22
C THR A 28 13.45 1.65 3.85
N SER A 29 12.88 1.09 2.77
CA SER A 29 13.47 1.20 1.43
C SER A 29 13.02 2.47 0.70
N HIS A 30 11.71 2.63 0.48
CA HIS A 30 11.13 3.73 -0.32
C HIS A 30 10.22 4.64 0.49
N ILE A 31 9.78 4.16 1.65
CA ILE A 31 8.93 4.87 2.60
C ILE A 31 9.61 4.76 3.96
N ASN A 32 9.63 5.86 4.72
CA ASN A 32 10.07 5.86 6.11
C ASN A 32 8.83 5.75 7.00
N GLY A 33 8.48 4.53 7.41
CA GLY A 33 7.33 4.31 8.29
C GLY A 33 7.34 2.91 8.90
N PHE A 34 6.32 2.64 9.72
CA PHE A 34 6.11 1.33 10.33
C PHE A 34 4.62 1.03 10.44
N ALA A 35 4.29 -0.26 10.60
CA ALA A 35 2.95 -0.69 10.96
C ALA A 35 2.99 -1.24 12.40
N ALA A 36 2.04 -0.81 13.21
CA ALA A 36 1.95 -1.19 14.62
C ALA A 36 0.50 -1.40 15.05
N THR A 37 0.32 -2.22 16.09
CA THR A 37 -0.96 -2.35 16.79
C THR A 37 -1.00 -1.35 17.93
N LEU A 38 -1.98 -0.44 17.92
CA LEU A 38 -2.12 0.66 18.88
C LEU A 38 -3.59 0.82 19.26
N GLU A 39 -3.83 1.29 20.48
CA GLU A 39 -5.15 1.74 20.95
C GLU A 39 -5.46 3.16 20.45
N ASP A 40 -6.73 3.55 20.47
CA ASP A 40 -7.18 4.85 19.93
C ASP A 40 -6.46 6.06 20.58
N ASP A 41 -6.22 6.00 21.90
CA ASP A 41 -5.51 7.06 22.63
C ASP A 41 -4.02 7.14 22.30
N GLU A 42 -3.42 6.01 21.92
CA GLU A 42 -2.03 5.92 21.47
C GLU A 42 -1.90 6.46 20.03
N VAL A 43 -2.91 6.23 19.18
CA VAL A 43 -3.00 6.79 17.82
C VAL A 43 -3.10 8.32 17.88
N ASP A 44 -3.93 8.86 18.76
CA ASP A 44 -4.05 10.31 18.94
C ASP A 44 -2.73 10.94 19.41
N GLN A 45 -2.03 10.31 20.35
CA GLN A 45 -0.72 10.80 20.81
C GLN A 45 0.32 10.77 19.70
N LEU A 46 0.36 9.69 18.91
CA LEU A 46 1.30 9.53 17.81
C LEU A 46 1.02 10.53 16.68
N SER A 47 -0.26 10.73 16.33
CA SER A 47 -0.68 11.64 15.24
C SER A 47 -0.38 13.11 15.52
N ASN A 48 -0.28 13.48 16.80
CA ASN A 48 0.06 14.84 17.23
C ASN A 48 1.58 15.12 17.26
N ARG A 49 2.43 14.13 16.95
CA ARG A 49 3.88 14.31 16.96
C ARG A 49 4.37 15.05 15.71
N PRO A 50 5.21 16.09 15.84
CA PRO A 50 5.73 16.84 14.70
C PRO A 50 6.60 16.00 13.76
N GLU A 51 7.13 14.87 14.23
CA GLU A 51 7.90 13.91 13.43
C GLU A 51 7.02 12.97 12.58
N VAL A 52 5.70 12.95 12.82
CA VAL A 52 4.75 12.05 12.15
C VAL A 52 4.01 12.81 11.06
N VAL A 53 4.16 12.37 9.82
CA VAL A 53 3.50 12.99 8.65
C VAL A 53 2.02 12.62 8.59
N SER A 54 1.69 11.36 8.87
CA SER A 54 0.33 10.83 8.75
C SER A 54 0.23 9.46 9.42
N VAL A 55 -0.92 9.18 10.02
CA VAL A 55 -1.30 7.86 10.54
C VAL A 55 -2.57 7.41 9.82
N PHE A 56 -2.59 6.16 9.36
CA PHE A 56 -3.74 5.58 8.66
C PHE A 56 -4.09 4.23 9.28
N PRO A 57 -5.38 3.89 9.41
CA PRO A 57 -5.80 2.54 9.76
C PRO A 57 -5.26 1.51 8.77
N ASN A 58 -4.77 0.38 9.28
CA ASN A 58 -4.34 -0.73 8.44
C ASN A 58 -5.57 -1.58 8.06
N GLU A 59 -6.04 -1.43 6.82
CA GLU A 59 -7.25 -2.09 6.33
C GLU A 59 -6.94 -3.19 5.31
N VAL A 60 -7.76 -4.26 5.33
CA VAL A 60 -7.75 -5.26 4.28
C VAL A 60 -8.45 -4.71 3.05
N ASN A 61 -7.71 -4.60 1.94
CA ASN A 61 -8.29 -4.21 0.66
C ASN A 61 -9.15 -5.34 0.08
N GLN A 62 -10.38 -5.02 -0.33
CA GLN A 62 -11.25 -5.96 -1.03
C GLN A 62 -10.89 -6.02 -2.51
N LEU A 63 -10.97 -7.21 -3.10
CA LEU A 63 -10.76 -7.39 -4.53
C LEU A 63 -11.92 -6.78 -5.32
N HIS A 64 -11.62 -5.75 -6.10
CA HIS A 64 -12.62 -5.07 -6.91
C HIS A 64 -12.81 -5.70 -8.29
N THR A 65 -11.85 -6.47 -8.82
CA THR A 65 -11.90 -6.96 -10.20
C THR A 65 -11.31 -8.37 -10.37
N THR A 66 -12.06 -9.27 -11.02
CA THR A 66 -11.56 -10.58 -11.49
C THR A 66 -11.18 -10.57 -12.98
N ARG A 67 -11.38 -9.45 -13.69
CA ARG A 67 -11.12 -9.27 -15.14
C ARG A 67 -10.44 -7.93 -15.44
N SER A 68 -9.17 -7.80 -15.08
CA SER A 68 -8.44 -6.53 -15.14
C SER A 68 -8.33 -5.94 -16.56
N TRP A 69 -8.22 -6.77 -17.60
CA TRP A 69 -8.10 -6.28 -18.99
C TRP A 69 -9.41 -5.67 -19.52
N GLU A 70 -10.55 -6.29 -19.21
CA GLU A 70 -11.88 -5.74 -19.53
C GLU A 70 -12.14 -4.45 -18.72
N PHE A 71 -11.77 -4.43 -17.44
CA PHE A 71 -11.92 -3.26 -16.57
C PHE A 71 -11.10 -2.05 -17.08
N LEU A 72 -9.87 -2.29 -17.55
CA LEU A 72 -9.01 -1.24 -18.12
C LEU A 72 -9.42 -0.82 -19.54
N GLY A 73 -10.44 -1.46 -20.14
CA GLY A 73 -10.86 -1.19 -21.52
C GLY A 73 -9.81 -1.55 -22.56
N LEU A 74 -8.89 -2.46 -22.21
CA LEU A 74 -7.78 -2.87 -23.05
C LEU A 74 -8.26 -3.85 -24.13
N GLU A 75 -9.18 -4.74 -23.78
CA GLU A 75 -9.86 -5.63 -24.69
C GLU A 75 -11.37 -5.68 -24.39
N ARG A 76 -12.15 -6.13 -25.37
CA ARG A 76 -13.55 -6.51 -25.19
C ARG A 76 -13.80 -7.79 -25.98
N ASN A 77 -14.14 -8.87 -25.27
CA ASN A 77 -14.38 -10.20 -25.87
C ASN A 77 -13.20 -10.72 -26.73
N GLY A 78 -11.96 -10.56 -26.26
CA GLY A 78 -10.75 -11.02 -26.97
C GLY A 78 -10.38 -10.21 -28.21
N GLN A 79 -11.00 -9.05 -28.42
CA GLN A 79 -10.65 -8.11 -29.49
C GLN A 79 -10.17 -6.79 -28.89
N ILE A 80 -9.29 -6.09 -29.61
CA ILE A 80 -8.82 -4.75 -29.24
C ILE A 80 -9.70 -3.72 -29.98
N PRO A 81 -10.60 -3.01 -29.28
CA PRO A 81 -11.41 -1.96 -29.90
C PRO A 81 -10.56 -0.83 -30.46
N ALA A 82 -11.02 -0.17 -31.52
CA ALA A 82 -10.31 0.96 -32.14
C ALA A 82 -10.07 2.14 -31.16
N ASP A 83 -10.91 2.27 -30.14
CA ASP A 83 -10.83 3.28 -29.07
C ASP A 83 -10.07 2.80 -27.83
N SER A 84 -9.54 1.57 -27.84
CA SER A 84 -8.76 0.98 -26.75
C SER A 84 -7.55 1.83 -26.39
N ILE A 85 -7.23 1.83 -25.09
CA ILE A 85 -6.01 2.46 -24.57
C ILE A 85 -4.77 1.84 -25.23
N TRP A 86 -4.79 0.55 -25.64
CA TRP A 86 -3.66 -0.06 -26.33
C TRP A 86 -3.30 0.69 -27.61
N LEU A 87 -4.27 0.95 -28.47
CA LEU A 87 -4.03 1.69 -29.72
C LEU A 87 -3.62 3.14 -29.45
N LYS A 88 -4.29 3.81 -28.49
CA LYS A 88 -3.99 5.20 -28.12
C LYS A 88 -2.59 5.37 -27.53
N ALA A 89 -2.11 4.37 -26.79
CA ALA A 89 -0.80 4.36 -26.14
C ALA A 89 0.30 3.69 -26.99
N ARG A 90 0.09 3.48 -28.30
CA ARG A 90 1.06 2.79 -29.18
C ARG A 90 1.50 1.43 -28.61
N PHE A 91 0.55 0.66 -28.09
CA PHE A 91 0.76 -0.61 -27.42
C PHE A 91 1.74 -0.56 -26.23
N GLY A 92 1.87 0.60 -25.59
CA GLY A 92 2.77 0.80 -24.47
C GLY A 92 4.21 1.14 -24.87
N GLU A 93 4.45 1.56 -26.11
CA GLU A 93 5.76 2.08 -26.52
C GLU A 93 6.18 3.24 -25.61
N ASP A 94 7.36 3.11 -25.00
CA ASP A 94 7.92 4.02 -24.00
C ASP A 94 7.08 4.22 -22.72
N VAL A 95 6.20 3.26 -22.38
CA VAL A 95 5.34 3.31 -21.20
C VAL A 95 5.58 2.11 -20.28
N ILE A 96 5.68 2.34 -18.97
CA ILE A 96 5.68 1.30 -17.95
C ILE A 96 4.30 1.27 -17.28
N ILE A 97 3.65 0.09 -17.29
CA ILE A 97 2.39 -0.15 -16.60
C ILE A 97 2.67 -1.08 -15.41
N GLY A 98 2.52 -0.56 -14.20
CA GLY A 98 2.55 -1.37 -12.97
C GLY A 98 1.14 -1.87 -12.64
N ASN A 99 0.96 -3.18 -12.58
CA ASN A 99 -0.27 -3.80 -12.11
C ASN A 99 -0.01 -4.55 -10.81
N LEU A 100 -0.77 -4.23 -9.75
CA LEU A 100 -0.74 -4.95 -8.48
C LEU A 100 -2.00 -5.80 -8.40
N ASP A 101 -1.86 -7.10 -8.60
CA ASP A 101 -2.95 -8.07 -8.56
C ASP A 101 -2.64 -9.18 -7.54
N THR A 102 -3.69 -9.85 -7.06
CA THR A 102 -3.58 -10.99 -6.15
C THR A 102 -3.22 -12.30 -6.81
N GLY A 103 -3.26 -12.36 -8.15
CA GLY A 103 -2.75 -13.49 -8.91
C GLY A 103 -3.64 -14.73 -8.81
N ASN A 104 -4.80 -14.71 -9.47
CA ASN A 104 -5.48 -15.92 -9.90
C ASN A 104 -5.39 -16.02 -11.43
N LEU A 105 -4.26 -16.52 -11.93
CA LEU A 105 -4.10 -16.83 -13.34
C LEU A 105 -4.67 -18.22 -13.62
N THR A 106 -5.99 -18.30 -13.83
CA THR A 106 -6.57 -19.47 -14.52
C THR A 106 -6.41 -19.23 -16.00
N CYS A 107 -5.36 -19.79 -16.60
CA CYS A 107 -5.22 -19.82 -18.05
C CYS A 107 -6.36 -20.68 -18.64
N VAL A 108 -7.13 -20.11 -19.57
CA VAL A 108 -7.96 -20.84 -20.54
C VAL A 108 -7.28 -20.84 -21.90
#